data_AF-A0A920U178-F1
#
_entry.id   AF-A0A920U178-F1
#
_cell.length_a   1.000
_cell.length_b   1.000
_cell.length_c   1.000
_cell.angle_alpha   90.00
_cell.angle_beta   90.00
_cell.angle_gamma   90.00
#
_symmetry.space_group_name_H-M   'P 1'
#
loop_
_entity.id
_entity.type
_entity.pdbx_description
1 polymer ?
#
loop_
_entity_poly.entity_id
_entity_poly.type
_entity_poly.pdbx_seq_one_letter_code
_entity_poly.pdbx_strand_id
1 'polypeptide(L)'
;MLIRCFNLDFPPRGLFIPRRSDPPLTLLSKKDLGTHGYEWHKKNSKGTGPFKFLSTFPPQHVAGEKYAGYHFEGRPYLDGFKANSAPKMARSFKKPYELIRHP
;
A
#
# COMPACT_ATOMS: atom_id res chain seq x y z
N MET A 1 -28.12 11.91 19.41
CA MET A 1 -27.74 10.49 19.56
C MET A 1 -26.47 10.25 18.73
N LEU A 2 -25.29 10.33 19.35
CA LEU A 2 -24.00 10.20 18.64
C LEU A 2 -23.51 8.75 18.72
N ILE A 3 -23.39 8.12 17.56
CA ILE A 3 -22.92 6.74 17.38
C ILE A 3 -21.43 6.67 17.75
N ARG A 4 -21.08 5.98 18.85
CA ARG A 4 -19.69 5.63 19.18
C ARG A 4 -19.25 4.42 18.34
N CYS A 5 -18.87 4.64 17.09
CA CYS A 5 -18.42 3.57 16.19
C CYS A 5 -16.97 3.10 16.48
N PHE A 6 -16.16 3.94 17.15
CA PHE A 6 -14.80 3.60 17.59
C PHE A 6 -14.62 4.02 19.05
N ASN A 7 -14.20 3.08 19.90
CA ASN A 7 -13.84 3.36 21.29
C ASN A 7 -12.31 3.39 21.39
N LEU A 8 -11.75 4.55 21.73
CA LEU A 8 -10.31 4.76 21.83
C LEU A 8 -9.93 4.90 23.31
N ASP A 9 -8.80 4.33 23.71
CA ASP A 9 -8.29 4.43 25.08
C ASP A 9 -7.91 5.87 25.47
N PHE A 10 -7.61 6.71 24.48
CA PHE A 10 -7.24 8.11 24.65
C PHE A 10 -7.96 9.00 23.64
N PRO A 11 -8.19 10.29 23.97
CA PRO A 11 -8.80 11.22 23.03
C PRO A 11 -7.98 11.29 21.73
N PRO A 12 -8.63 11.28 20.55
CA PRO A 12 -7.94 11.31 19.27
C PRO A 12 -7.15 12.61 19.13
N ARG A 13 -5.82 12.51 19.01
CA ARG A 13 -4.89 13.66 18.91
C ARG A 13 -4.95 14.37 17.55
N GLY A 14 -6.13 14.63 16.99
CA GLY A 14 -6.34 15.17 15.63
C GLY A 14 -5.89 14.25 14.49
N LEU A 15 -5.08 13.22 14.79
CA LEU A 15 -4.44 12.34 13.81
C LEU A 15 -5.21 11.03 13.58
N PHE A 16 -6.30 10.77 14.28
CA PHE A 16 -7.01 9.48 14.16
C PHE A 16 -7.52 9.22 12.73
N ILE A 17 -8.21 10.21 12.15
CA ILE A 17 -8.74 10.11 10.78
C ILE A 17 -7.62 9.99 9.74
N PRO A 18 -6.59 10.87 9.69
CA PRO A 18 -5.53 10.72 8.69
C PRO A 18 -4.71 9.44 8.87
N ARG A 19 -4.54 8.95 10.11
CA ARG A 19 -3.85 7.67 10.38
C ARG A 19 -4.52 6.50 9.66
N ARG A 20 -5.83 6.54 9.43
CA ARG A 20 -6.57 5.47 8.74
C ARG A 20 -6.10 5.28 7.29
N SER A 21 -5.50 6.30 6.68
CA SER A 21 -4.96 6.25 5.32
C SER A 21 -3.57 5.61 5.22
N ASP A 22 -2.96 5.22 6.35
CA ASP A 22 -1.64 4.62 6.34
C ASP A 22 -1.64 3.25 5.62
N PRO A 23 -0.61 2.93 4.80
CA PRO A 23 -0.56 1.70 4.01
C PRO A 23 -0.80 0.39 4.79
N PRO A 24 -0.27 0.20 6.02
CA PRO A 24 -0.49 -1.04 6.79
C PRO A 24 -1.95 -1.27 7.19
N LEU A 25 -2.79 -0.23 7.16
CA LEU A 25 -4.21 -0.34 7.51
C LEU A 25 -5.08 -0.64 6.29
N THR A 26 -4.49 -1.01 5.16
CA THR A 26 -5.24 -1.46 3.97
C THR A 26 -6.14 -2.64 4.33
N LEU A 27 -7.39 -2.59 3.86
CA LEU A 27 -8.38 -3.63 4.14
C LEU A 27 -8.00 -4.94 3.44
N LEU A 28 -8.03 -6.04 4.20
CA LEU A 28 -7.87 -7.40 3.68
C LEU A 28 -9.22 -8.11 3.62
N SER A 29 -9.36 -9.01 2.66
CA SER A 29 -10.56 -9.83 2.48
C SER A 29 -10.68 -10.86 3.60
N LYS A 30 -11.79 -10.80 4.36
CA LYS A 30 -12.09 -11.78 5.41
C LYS A 30 -12.16 -13.22 4.84
N LYS A 31 -12.68 -13.37 3.63
CA LYS A 31 -12.78 -14.67 2.95
C LYS A 31 -11.40 -15.24 2.63
N ASP A 32 -10.49 -14.42 2.10
CA ASP A 32 -9.14 -14.87 1.75
C ASP A 32 -8.33 -15.20 3.02
N LEU A 33 -8.48 -14.41 4.10
CA LEU A 33 -7.87 -14.72 5.40
C LEU A 33 -8.37 -16.05 5.97
N GLY A 34 -9.67 -16.34 5.88
CA GLY A 34 -10.24 -17.61 6.35
C GLY A 34 -9.85 -18.82 5.50
N THR A 35 -9.57 -18.62 4.21
CA THR A 35 -9.26 -19.72 3.27
C THR A 35 -7.78 -20.03 3.18
N HIS A 36 -6.92 -19.00 3.25
CA HIS A 36 -5.49 -19.11 2.98
C HIS A 36 -4.60 -18.71 4.16
N GLY A 37 -5.17 -18.14 5.23
CA GLY A 37 -4.43 -17.62 6.38
C GLY A 37 -3.76 -16.27 6.14
N TYR A 38 -3.07 -15.77 7.16
CA TYR A 38 -2.47 -14.43 7.17
C TYR A 38 -1.28 -14.27 6.21
N GLU A 39 -0.51 -15.33 6.01
CA GLU A 39 0.74 -15.30 5.25
C GLU A 39 0.52 -15.17 3.74
N TRP A 40 -0.66 -15.57 3.25
CA TRP A 40 -0.99 -15.59 1.83
C TRP A 40 -0.92 -14.21 1.17
N HIS A 41 -1.32 -13.16 1.90
CA HIS A 41 -1.30 -11.79 1.40
C HIS A 41 0.10 -11.19 1.24
N LYS A 42 1.16 -11.84 1.75
CA LYS A 42 2.55 -11.41 1.49
C LYS A 42 2.93 -11.55 0.02
N LYS A 43 2.34 -12.53 -0.68
CA LYS A 43 2.59 -12.81 -2.10
C LYS A 43 1.37 -12.52 -2.99
N ASN A 44 0.18 -12.39 -2.40
CA ASN A 44 -1.07 -12.19 -3.11
C ASN A 44 -1.77 -10.89 -2.64
N SER A 45 -1.50 -9.81 -3.36
CA SER A 45 -2.11 -8.50 -3.11
C SER A 45 -3.52 -8.43 -3.68
N LYS A 46 -4.51 -8.92 -2.93
CA LYS A 46 -5.93 -8.67 -3.18
C LYS A 46 -6.43 -7.53 -2.28
N GLY A 47 -6.44 -6.32 -2.82
CA GLY A 47 -6.98 -5.14 -2.16
C GLY A 47 -8.26 -4.64 -2.82
N THR A 48 -8.85 -3.59 -2.23
CA THR A 48 -10.02 -2.86 -2.76
C THR A 48 -9.65 -1.63 -3.60
N GLY A 49 -8.36 -1.48 -3.89
CA GLY A 49 -7.81 -0.36 -4.66
C GLY A 49 -8.14 -0.44 -6.17
N PRO A 50 -7.71 0.57 -6.94
CA PRO A 50 -8.05 0.71 -8.36
C PRO A 50 -7.36 -0.31 -9.28
N PHE A 51 -6.30 -0.97 -8.82
CA PHE A 51 -5.51 -1.90 -9.63
C PHE A 51 -5.37 -3.25 -8.92
N LYS A 52 -5.41 -4.33 -9.69
CA LYS A 52 -5.06 -5.69 -9.24
C LYS A 52 -3.61 -5.98 -9.61
N PHE A 53 -2.93 -6.70 -8.71
CA PHE A 53 -1.55 -7.10 -8.90
C PHE A 53 -1.45 -8.20 -9.97
N LEU A 54 -0.59 -8.01 -10.98
CA LEU A 54 -0.42 -8.96 -12.09
C LEU A 54 0.83 -9.84 -11.89
N SER A 55 2.00 -9.21 -11.73
CA SER A 55 3.27 -9.91 -11.55
C SER A 55 4.33 -8.98 -10.95
N THR A 56 5.21 -9.55 -10.13
CA THR A 56 6.48 -8.94 -9.74
C THR A 56 7.58 -9.67 -10.46
N PHE A 57 8.46 -8.95 -11.14
CA PHE A 57 9.77 -9.45 -11.58
C PHE A 57 10.82 -8.81 -10.67
N PRO A 58 11.13 -9.38 -9.50
CA PRO A 58 12.13 -8.79 -8.62
C PRO A 58 13.49 -8.87 -9.31
N PRO A 59 14.34 -7.83 -9.25
CA PRO A 59 14.18 -6.51 -8.63
C PRO A 59 13.69 -5.40 -9.59
N GLN A 60 13.23 -5.77 -10.80
CA GLN A 60 13.09 -4.84 -11.93
C GLN A 60 11.78 -4.05 -11.91
N HIS A 61 10.63 -4.71 -11.77
CA HIS A 61 9.35 -4.02 -11.86
C HIS A 61 8.19 -4.76 -11.21
N VAL A 62 7.19 -3.98 -10.79
CA VAL A 62 5.86 -4.41 -10.36
C VAL A 62 4.85 -3.91 -11.37
N ALA A 63 4.00 -4.80 -11.89
CA ALA A 63 2.92 -4.45 -12.79
C ALA A 63 1.56 -4.72 -12.16
N GLY A 64 0.61 -3.84 -12.44
CA GLY A 64 -0.80 -4.04 -12.10
C GLY A 64 -1.69 -3.62 -13.26
N GLU A 65 -2.89 -4.19 -13.29
CA GLU A 65 -3.92 -3.92 -14.30
C GLU A 65 -5.17 -3.37 -13.62
N LYS A 66 -6.03 -2.71 -14.39
CA LYS A 66 -7.27 -2.11 -13.91
C LYS A 66 -8.15 -3.13 -13.20
N TYR A 67 -8.66 -2.75 -12.02
CA TYR A 67 -9.65 -3.53 -11.29
C TYR A 67 -11.06 -3.09 -11.68
N ALA A 68 -11.77 -3.95 -12.41
CA ALA A 68 -13.12 -3.67 -12.88
C ALA A 68 -14.14 -3.48 -11.74
N GLY A 69 -13.91 -4.08 -10.58
CA GLY A 69 -14.77 -3.94 -9.40
C GLY A 69 -14.45 -2.73 -8.52
N TYR A 70 -13.75 -1.71 -9.05
CA TYR A 70 -13.42 -0.52 -8.27
C TYR A 70 -14.68 0.28 -7.94
N HIS A 71 -14.78 0.73 -6.69
CA HIS A 71 -16.00 1.33 -6.14
C HIS A 71 -16.31 2.74 -6.69
N PHE A 72 -15.38 3.35 -7.42
CA PHE A 72 -15.64 4.60 -8.11
C PHE A 72 -15.88 4.36 -9.59
N GLU A 73 -17.11 4.61 -10.03
CA GLU A 73 -17.49 4.56 -11.44
C GLU A 73 -16.61 5.48 -12.29
N GLY A 74 -16.36 5.06 -13.54
CA GLY A 74 -15.48 5.76 -14.48
C GLY A 74 -13.99 5.76 -14.12
N ARG A 75 -13.58 5.08 -13.03
CA ARG A 75 -12.20 5.04 -12.55
C ARG A 75 -11.71 3.59 -12.33
N PRO A 76 -10.38 3.35 -12.35
CA PRO A 76 -9.32 4.28 -12.78
C PRO A 76 -9.34 4.55 -14.29
N TYR A 77 -8.75 5.68 -14.69
CA TYR A 77 -8.62 6.08 -16.10
C TYR A 77 -7.57 5.27 -16.86
N LEU A 78 -6.58 4.73 -16.13
CA LEU A 78 -5.51 3.92 -16.69
C LEU A 78 -5.92 2.45 -16.72
N ASP A 79 -5.50 1.74 -17.78
CA ASP A 79 -5.70 0.29 -17.90
C ASP A 79 -4.75 -0.52 -17.03
N GLY A 80 -3.70 0.12 -16.51
CA GLY A 80 -2.72 -0.51 -15.63
C GLY A 80 -1.54 0.41 -15.31
N PHE A 81 -0.56 -0.13 -14.60
CA PHE A 81 0.68 0.56 -14.27
C PHE A 81 1.88 -0.40 -14.36
N LYS A 82 3.06 0.18 -14.57
CA LYS A 82 4.36 -0.49 -14.42
C LYS A 82 5.23 0.39 -13.53
N ALA A 83 5.55 -0.10 -12.34
CA ALA A 83 6.45 0.55 -11.39
C ALA A 83 7.83 -0.10 -11.51
N ASN A 84 8.77 0.60 -12.13
CA ASN A 84 10.14 0.12 -12.31
C ASN A 84 11.02 0.58 -11.13
N SER A 85 11.83 -0.33 -10.58
CA SER A 85 12.86 0.05 -9.64
C SER A 85 14.06 0.61 -10.42
N ALA A 86 14.38 1.88 -10.20
CA ALA A 86 15.54 2.52 -10.81
C ALA A 86 16.49 3.08 -9.74
N PRO A 87 17.25 2.21 -9.03
CA PRO A 87 18.11 2.64 -7.91
C PRO A 87 19.13 3.70 -8.31
N LYS A 88 19.62 3.66 -9.56
CA LYS A 88 20.59 4.63 -10.09
C LYS A 88 20.02 6.04 -10.31
N MET A 89 18.69 6.18 -10.41
CA MET A 89 18.00 7.47 -10.50
C MET A 89 17.54 8.00 -9.13
N ALA A 90 17.61 7.17 -8.08
CA ALA A 90 17.37 7.65 -6.73
C ALA A 90 18.50 8.61 -6.37
N ARG A 91 18.16 9.85 -5.99
CA ARG A 91 19.13 10.81 -5.46
C ARG A 91 19.82 10.11 -4.29
N SER A 92 21.11 9.81 -4.45
CA SER A 92 21.91 9.21 -3.40
C SER A 92 21.86 10.15 -2.20
N PHE A 93 21.03 9.82 -1.21
CA PHE A 93 21.29 10.30 0.14
C PHE A 93 22.55 9.53 0.54
N LYS A 94 23.72 10.18 0.44
CA LYS A 94 24.93 9.68 1.10
C LYS A 94 24.51 9.25 2.49
N LYS A 95 24.82 8.02 2.86
CA LYS A 95 24.50 7.56 4.21
C LYS A 95 25.18 8.52 5.19
N PRO A 96 24.53 8.92 6.29
CA PRO A 96 25.03 9.98 7.16
C PRO A 96 26.45 9.72 7.70
N TYR A 97 26.90 8.45 7.76
CA TYR A 97 28.25 8.09 8.18
C TYR A 97 29.34 8.28 7.10
N GLU A 98 28.97 8.50 5.83
CA GLU A 98 29.91 8.73 4.72
C GLU A 98 30.25 10.22 4.54
N LEU A 99 29.66 11.09 5.35
CA LEU A 99 29.89 12.54 5.36
C LEU A 99 30.91 12.99 6.43
N ILE A 100 31.31 12.08 7.34
CA ILE A 100 32.19 12.39 8.48
C ILE A 100 33.66 12.01 8.21
N ARG A 101 33.92 11.23 7.15
CA ARG A 101 35.28 10.87 6.74
C ARG A 101 35.72 11.68 5.53
N HIS A 102 36.17 12.89 5.79
CA HIS A 102 37.15 13.56 4.93
C HIS A 102 38.49 13.63 5.69
N PRO A 103 39.63 13.41 4.99
CA PRO A 103 40.98 13.40 5.58
C PRO A 103 41.40 14.76 6.13
#